data_AF-A0A9P1MV48-F1
#
_entry.id   AF-A0A9P1MV48-F1
#
_cell.length_a   1.000
_cell.length_b   1.000
_cell.length_c   1.000
_cell.angle_alpha   90.00
_cell.angle_beta   90.00
_cell.angle_gamma   90.00
#
_symmetry.space_group_name_H-M   'P 1'
#
loop_
_entity.id
_entity.type
_entity.pdbx_description
1 polymer ?
#
loop_
_entity_poly.entity_id
_entity_poly.type
_entity_poly.pdbx_seq_one_letter_code
_entity_poly.pdbx_strand_id
1 'polypeptide(L)'
;MVSSQHFCILFLFLTLPAVIYSINRPKIVKITTTQATTTTTGEPRKLPEVLLNATWECGTDEFTKSISEGEILGKCPKLRDQFNSCCYAHDQCYVDQSGQKFCDDNFCDCLERRSRSSKLCHDESSPIFCSLVKSFGDGAYEASAPNATTTDEGLIETDDYDYESNVRNGTKLFD
;
A
#
# COMPACT_ATOMS: atom_id res chain seq x y z
N MET A 1 -30.81 3.81 -18.49
CA MET A 1 -30.79 2.83 -17.39
C MET A 1 -29.47 2.10 -17.43
N VAL A 2 -28.47 2.58 -16.68
CA VAL A 2 -27.20 1.87 -16.46
C VAL A 2 -27.01 1.90 -14.95
N SER A 3 -27.19 0.75 -14.33
CA SER A 3 -27.32 0.59 -12.88
C SER A 3 -25.97 0.24 -12.28
N SER A 4 -25.63 0.99 -11.22
CA SER A 4 -24.80 0.67 -10.06
C SER A 4 -23.81 -0.48 -10.19
N GLN A 5 -22.53 -0.19 -9.96
CA GLN A 5 -21.60 -0.87 -9.02
C GLN A 5 -20.20 -0.19 -9.01
N HIS A 6 -20.13 1.15 -8.88
CA HIS A 6 -18.86 1.90 -8.98
C HIS A 6 -18.44 2.69 -7.72
N PHE A 7 -18.99 2.45 -6.54
CA PHE A 7 -18.75 3.35 -5.40
C PHE A 7 -18.66 2.70 -3.99
N CYS A 8 -18.20 1.45 -3.85
CA CYS A 8 -18.29 0.76 -2.56
C CYS A 8 -17.00 0.65 -1.71
N ILE A 9 -15.85 1.23 -2.10
CA ILE A 9 -14.63 1.15 -1.26
C ILE A 9 -14.00 2.54 -0.97
N LEU A 10 -14.56 3.62 -1.52
CA LEU A 10 -14.05 4.99 -1.30
C LEU A 10 -14.75 5.76 -0.16
N PHE A 11 -15.50 5.10 0.72
CA PHE A 11 -16.23 5.74 1.84
C PHE A 11 -16.03 5.03 3.20
N LEU A 12 -14.78 4.79 3.60
CA LEU A 12 -14.43 4.63 5.02
C LEU A 12 -13.59 5.82 5.49
N PHE A 13 -14.10 7.02 5.19
CA PHE A 13 -13.61 8.28 5.71
C PHE A 13 -13.98 8.44 7.19
N LEU A 14 -13.02 8.95 7.95
CA LEU A 14 -13.20 9.95 9.01
C LEU A 14 -14.03 9.52 10.23
N THR A 15 -13.36 9.02 11.25
CA THR A 15 -13.50 9.47 12.65
C THR A 15 -12.48 8.72 13.51
N LEU A 16 -11.48 9.44 14.05
CA LEU A 16 -10.93 9.31 15.41
C LEU A 16 -9.67 10.20 15.52
N PRO A 17 -9.49 10.94 16.64
CA PRO A 17 -8.48 11.98 16.76
C PRO A 17 -7.07 11.40 16.88
N ALA A 18 -6.11 12.14 16.29
CA ALA A 18 -4.68 11.84 16.29
C ALA A 18 -4.13 11.68 17.71
N VAL A 19 -3.64 10.48 18.03
CA VAL A 19 -2.74 10.28 19.17
C VAL A 19 -1.32 10.39 18.63
N ILE A 20 -0.65 11.47 19.00
CA ILE A 20 0.76 11.74 18.72
C ILE A 20 1.60 10.71 19.48
N TYR A 21 2.32 9.82 18.77
CA TYR A 21 3.38 9.02 19.39
C TYR A 21 4.70 9.16 18.64
N SER A 22 5.74 9.37 19.43
CA SER A 22 7.11 9.69 19.02
C SER A 22 7.83 8.45 18.45
N ILE A 23 8.32 8.57 17.22
CA ILE A 23 9.06 7.52 16.49
C ILE A 23 10.48 7.34 17.07
N ASN A 24 10.69 6.27 17.84
CA ASN A 24 12.03 5.73 18.06
C ASN A 24 12.36 4.74 16.93
N ARG A 25 13.27 5.12 16.01
CA ARG A 25 13.80 4.18 15.00
C ARG A 25 14.80 3.21 15.66
N PRO A 26 14.62 1.88 15.58
CA PRO A 26 15.67 0.93 15.94
C PRO A 26 16.79 0.91 14.88
N LYS A 27 18.03 0.66 15.34
CA LYS A 27 19.26 0.63 14.54
C LYS A 27 19.27 -0.59 13.60
N ILE A 28 19.66 -0.34 12.35
CA ILE A 28 19.81 -1.30 11.26
C ILE A 28 20.89 -2.34 11.60
N VAL A 29 20.52 -3.63 11.62
CA VAL A 29 21.46 -4.76 11.59
C VAL A 29 21.73 -5.10 10.13
N LYS A 30 22.99 -4.99 9.70
CA LYS A 30 23.43 -5.37 8.35
C LYS A 30 23.47 -6.89 8.26
N ILE A 31 22.52 -7.48 7.54
CA ILE A 31 22.63 -8.87 7.08
C ILE A 31 23.13 -8.81 5.63
N THR A 32 24.34 -9.32 5.42
CA THR A 32 24.94 -9.47 4.10
C THR A 32 24.24 -10.61 3.36
N THR A 33 23.46 -10.27 2.32
CA THR A 33 22.96 -11.24 1.35
C THR A 33 23.48 -10.87 -0.03
N THR A 34 24.11 -11.85 -0.66
CA THR A 34 24.76 -11.84 -1.96
C THR A 34 23.83 -11.33 -3.07
N GLN A 35 24.32 -10.37 -3.86
CA GLN A 35 23.68 -9.86 -5.08
C GLN A 35 23.52 -10.96 -6.13
N ALA A 36 22.36 -11.03 -6.78
CA ALA A 36 22.18 -11.76 -8.04
C ALA A 36 21.83 -10.78 -9.16
N THR A 37 22.67 -10.79 -10.19
CA THR A 37 22.69 -9.94 -11.38
C THR A 37 21.65 -10.32 -12.44
N THR A 38 21.21 -9.30 -13.17
CA THR A 38 20.25 -9.15 -14.29
C THR A 38 20.48 -10.05 -15.52
N THR A 39 19.40 -10.47 -16.22
CA THR A 39 19.15 -10.24 -17.68
C THR A 39 17.97 -11.08 -18.26
N THR A 40 17.15 -10.39 -19.05
CA THR A 40 16.06 -10.74 -20.01
C THR A 40 16.18 -12.07 -20.79
N THR A 41 15.14 -12.91 -20.74
CA THR A 41 14.29 -13.45 -21.85
C THR A 41 13.65 -14.80 -21.48
N GLY A 42 12.32 -14.87 -21.49
CA GLY A 42 11.55 -16.13 -21.64
C GLY A 42 11.38 -17.08 -20.45
N GLU A 43 12.15 -16.97 -19.36
CA GLU A 43 11.96 -17.83 -18.18
C GLU A 43 10.91 -17.23 -17.21
N PRO A 44 9.95 -18.01 -16.68
CA PRO A 44 9.03 -17.51 -15.66
C PRO A 44 9.83 -17.02 -14.45
N ARG A 45 9.74 -15.71 -14.15
CA ARG A 45 10.40 -15.08 -13.01
C ARG A 45 10.24 -15.92 -11.75
N LYS A 46 11.34 -16.19 -11.04
CA LYS A 46 11.31 -16.94 -9.79
C LYS A 46 10.53 -16.15 -8.74
N LEU A 47 9.63 -16.81 -8.00
CA LEU A 47 8.91 -16.18 -6.89
C LEU A 47 9.88 -15.87 -5.74
N PRO A 48 9.68 -14.75 -5.01
CA PRO A 48 10.46 -14.46 -3.81
C PRO A 48 10.26 -15.56 -2.76
N GLU A 49 11.23 -15.78 -1.89
CA GLU A 49 11.12 -16.71 -0.76
C GLU A 49 10.03 -16.25 0.21
N VAL A 50 9.38 -17.19 0.92
CA VAL A 50 8.37 -16.84 1.93
C VAL A 50 9.06 -16.51 3.25
N LEU A 51 8.85 -15.29 3.74
CA LEU A 51 9.27 -14.88 5.07
C LEU A 51 8.16 -15.22 6.07
N LEU A 52 8.34 -16.30 6.83
CA LEU A 52 7.36 -16.78 7.80
C LEU A 52 7.26 -15.85 9.00
N ASN A 53 6.03 -15.50 9.40
CA ASN A 53 5.73 -14.67 10.56
C ASN A 53 6.51 -13.34 10.62
N ALA A 54 6.82 -12.77 9.46
CA ALA A 54 7.47 -11.48 9.35
C ALA A 54 6.50 -10.32 9.66
N THR A 55 7.05 -9.18 10.08
CA THR A 55 6.32 -7.91 10.19
C THR A 55 5.65 -7.58 8.87
N TRP A 56 4.41 -7.10 8.92
CA TRP A 56 3.68 -6.74 7.71
C TRP A 56 4.23 -5.46 7.09
N GLU A 57 4.60 -5.49 5.81
CA GLU A 57 5.21 -4.36 5.11
C GLU A 57 4.38 -3.82 3.95
N CYS A 58 3.30 -4.48 3.55
CA CYS A 58 2.47 -3.95 2.46
C CYS A 58 1.83 -2.62 2.90
N GLY A 59 2.30 -1.48 2.38
CA GLY A 59 1.78 -0.15 2.72
C GLY A 59 2.90 0.86 2.97
N THR A 60 2.59 2.14 2.85
CA THR A 60 3.58 3.23 2.96
C THR A 60 3.78 3.71 4.39
N ASP A 61 2.79 3.54 5.24
CA ASP A 61 2.76 4.00 6.63
C ASP A 61 2.02 2.99 7.52
N GLU A 62 2.08 3.16 8.84
CA GLU A 62 1.48 2.23 9.81
C GLU A 62 -0.03 2.06 9.62
N PHE A 63 -0.74 3.11 9.20
CA PHE A 63 -2.18 3.06 9.00
C PHE A 63 -2.54 2.21 7.78
N THR A 64 -1.90 2.48 6.64
CA THR A 64 -2.09 1.71 5.40
C THR A 64 -1.59 0.28 5.51
N LYS A 65 -0.53 0.03 6.29
CA LYS A 65 -0.07 -1.31 6.66
C LYS A 65 -1.13 -2.08 7.45
N SER A 66 -1.70 -1.47 8.49
CA SER A 66 -2.75 -2.10 9.29
C SER A 66 -3.99 -2.48 8.46
N ILE A 67 -4.45 -1.56 7.60
CA ILE A 67 -5.62 -1.80 6.73
C ILE A 67 -5.36 -2.96 5.77
N SER A 68 -4.23 -2.93 5.08
CA SER A 68 -3.92 -3.95 4.07
C SER A 68 -3.64 -5.32 4.70
N GLU A 69 -3.07 -5.38 5.90
CA GLU A 69 -2.95 -6.62 6.66
C GLU A 69 -4.33 -7.17 7.03
N GLY A 70 -5.23 -6.30 7.49
CA GLY A 70 -6.61 -6.65 7.82
C GLY A 70 -7.38 -7.27 6.66
N GLU A 71 -7.23 -6.73 5.44
CA GLU A 71 -7.84 -7.28 4.21
C GLU A 71 -7.39 -8.73 3.97
N ILE A 72 -6.09 -9.02 4.10
CA ILE A 72 -5.54 -10.37 3.87
C ILE A 72 -5.87 -11.32 5.02
N LEU A 73 -5.79 -10.87 6.27
CA LEU A 73 -6.20 -11.66 7.42
C LEU A 73 -7.70 -12.00 7.41
N GLY A 74 -8.54 -11.10 6.92
CA GLY A 74 -9.98 -11.30 6.81
C GLY A 74 -10.38 -12.29 5.72
N LYS A 75 -9.69 -12.27 4.56
CA LYS A 75 -10.07 -13.10 3.39
C LYS A 75 -9.25 -14.37 3.23
N CYS A 76 -7.93 -14.32 3.48
CA CYS A 76 -7.03 -15.45 3.27
C CYS A 76 -5.85 -15.45 4.27
N PRO A 77 -6.11 -15.66 5.57
CA PRO A 77 -5.07 -15.56 6.61
C PRO A 77 -3.90 -16.53 6.40
N LYS A 78 -4.14 -17.69 5.77
CA LYS A 78 -3.09 -18.67 5.43
C LYS A 78 -2.12 -18.20 4.35
N LEU A 79 -2.44 -17.10 3.67
CA LEU A 79 -1.65 -16.49 2.60
C LEU A 79 -0.96 -15.19 3.04
N ARG A 80 -1.11 -14.79 4.31
CA ARG A 80 -0.51 -13.56 4.86
C ARG A 80 0.97 -13.46 4.52
N ASP A 81 1.77 -14.43 4.92
CA ASP A 81 3.22 -14.39 4.76
C ASP A 81 3.63 -14.41 3.27
N GLN A 82 2.86 -15.09 2.44
CA GLN A 82 3.08 -15.15 1.00
C GLN A 82 2.81 -13.81 0.31
N PHE A 83 1.74 -13.10 0.70
CA PHE A 83 1.45 -11.74 0.24
C PHE A 83 2.53 -10.78 0.72
N ASN A 84 2.86 -10.85 2.02
CA ASN A 84 3.85 -9.97 2.62
C ASN A 84 5.23 -10.11 1.96
N SER A 85 5.61 -11.33 1.58
CA SER A 85 6.87 -11.58 0.85
C SER A 85 6.89 -10.94 -0.54
N CYS A 86 5.74 -10.76 -1.19
CA CYS A 86 5.66 -9.98 -2.43
C CYS A 86 5.90 -8.49 -2.16
N CYS A 87 5.39 -7.95 -1.04
CA CYS A 87 5.59 -6.56 -0.65
C CYS A 87 7.05 -6.27 -0.30
N TYR A 88 7.70 -7.14 0.49
CA TYR A 88 9.15 -7.04 0.74
C TYR A 88 9.97 -6.99 -0.55
N ALA A 89 9.66 -7.85 -1.51
CA ALA A 89 10.36 -7.87 -2.80
C ALA A 89 10.07 -6.62 -3.66
N HIS A 90 8.85 -6.08 -3.57
CA HIS A 90 8.44 -4.86 -4.27
C HIS A 90 9.13 -3.62 -3.68
N ASP A 91 9.14 -3.47 -2.36
CA ASP A 91 9.82 -2.39 -1.66
C ASP A 91 11.32 -2.42 -1.94
N GLN A 92 11.95 -3.60 -1.94
CA GLN A 92 13.36 -3.72 -2.31
C GLN A 92 13.59 -3.32 -3.77
N CYS A 93 12.70 -3.71 -4.69
CA CYS A 93 12.77 -3.29 -6.10
C CYS A 93 12.66 -1.77 -6.26
N TYR A 94 11.82 -1.13 -5.44
CA TYR A 94 11.70 0.32 -5.34
C TYR A 94 12.98 0.96 -4.81
N VAL A 95 13.55 0.45 -3.72
CA VAL A 95 14.86 0.93 -3.18
C VAL A 95 15.97 0.79 -4.23
N ASP A 96 15.99 -0.31 -4.97
CA ASP A 96 16.96 -0.58 -6.04
C ASP A 96 16.71 0.26 -7.30
N GLN A 97 15.61 1.02 -7.33
CA GLN A 97 15.23 1.87 -8.45
C GLN A 97 15.23 1.13 -9.80
N SER A 98 14.71 -0.10 -9.81
CA SER A 98 14.71 -0.99 -10.99
C SER A 98 13.68 -0.62 -12.06
N GLY A 99 13.02 0.53 -11.92
CA GLY A 99 11.92 1.02 -12.76
C GLY A 99 10.56 0.65 -12.18
N GLN A 100 9.73 1.65 -11.87
CA GLN A 100 8.42 1.49 -11.22
C GLN A 100 7.55 0.43 -11.91
N LYS A 101 7.32 0.58 -13.21
CA LYS A 101 6.50 -0.37 -13.99
C LYS A 101 7.01 -1.81 -13.89
N PHE A 102 8.33 -1.99 -13.91
CA PHE A 102 8.94 -3.32 -13.78
C PHE A 102 8.69 -3.90 -12.39
N CYS A 103 8.87 -3.09 -11.34
CA CYS A 103 8.59 -3.50 -9.97
C CYS A 103 7.11 -3.84 -9.77
N ASP A 104 6.20 -3.00 -10.25
CA ASP A 104 4.76 -3.21 -10.14
C ASP A 104 4.29 -4.46 -10.89
N ASP A 105 4.78 -4.68 -12.11
CA ASP A 105 4.45 -5.89 -12.87
C ASP A 105 4.95 -7.15 -12.15
N ASN A 106 6.16 -7.13 -11.58
CA ASN A 106 6.68 -8.24 -10.78
C ASN A 106 5.85 -8.49 -9.51
N PHE A 107 5.43 -7.42 -8.85
CA PHE A 107 4.56 -7.49 -7.69
C PHE A 107 3.21 -8.10 -8.03
N CYS A 108 2.57 -7.63 -9.10
CA CYS A 108 1.32 -8.20 -9.61
C CYS A 108 1.46 -9.69 -9.96
N ASP A 109 2.53 -10.08 -10.66
CA ASP A 109 2.82 -11.49 -10.99
C ASP A 109 3.02 -12.33 -9.71
N CYS A 110 3.66 -11.76 -8.68
CA CYS A 110 3.86 -12.43 -7.40
C CYS A 110 2.52 -12.69 -6.71
N LEU A 111 1.70 -11.66 -6.55
CA LEU A 111 0.39 -11.76 -5.91
C LEU A 111 -0.53 -12.74 -6.63
N GLU A 112 -0.59 -12.68 -7.97
CA GLU A 112 -1.40 -13.58 -8.79
C GLU A 112 -1.04 -15.04 -8.49
N ARG A 113 0.25 -15.38 -8.48
CA ARG A 113 0.71 -16.76 -8.29
C ARG A 113 0.56 -17.24 -6.85
N ARG A 114 0.82 -16.37 -5.87
CA ARG A 114 0.70 -16.69 -4.44
C ARG A 114 -0.74 -16.87 -3.99
N SER A 115 -1.67 -16.20 -4.67
CA SER A 115 -3.08 -16.19 -4.30
C SER A 115 -3.89 -17.37 -4.85
N ARG A 116 -3.38 -18.13 -5.83
CA ARG A 116 -4.13 -19.18 -6.57
C ARG A 116 -4.84 -20.23 -5.70
N SER A 117 -4.36 -20.49 -4.49
CA SER A 117 -5.02 -21.41 -3.55
C SER A 117 -6.24 -20.82 -2.82
N SER A 118 -6.55 -19.53 -3.04
CA SER A 118 -7.70 -18.82 -2.47
C SER A 118 -8.40 -18.03 -3.56
N LYS A 119 -9.64 -18.41 -3.90
CA LYS A 119 -10.44 -17.70 -4.91
C LYS A 119 -10.64 -16.22 -4.58
N LEU A 120 -10.94 -15.89 -3.32
CA LEU A 120 -11.14 -14.49 -2.90
C LEU A 120 -9.88 -13.66 -3.07
N CYS A 121 -8.74 -14.16 -2.60
CA CYS A 121 -7.51 -13.39 -2.72
C CYS A 121 -6.93 -13.39 -4.14
N HIS A 122 -7.26 -14.39 -4.95
CA HIS A 122 -6.85 -14.45 -6.34
C HIS A 122 -7.67 -13.53 -7.23
N ASP A 123 -8.99 -13.57 -7.09
CA ASP A 123 -9.92 -12.84 -7.97
C ASP A 123 -10.17 -11.40 -7.47
N GLU A 124 -9.92 -11.09 -6.19
CA GLU A 124 -10.19 -9.77 -5.61
C GLU A 124 -8.94 -9.11 -5.03
N SER A 125 -8.36 -9.64 -3.94
CA SER A 125 -7.31 -8.92 -3.20
C SER A 125 -6.04 -8.73 -4.04
N SER A 126 -5.58 -9.76 -4.78
CA SER A 126 -4.43 -9.65 -5.66
C SER A 126 -4.60 -8.55 -6.74
N PRO A 127 -5.69 -8.53 -7.52
CA PRO A 127 -5.98 -7.43 -8.43
C PRO A 127 -6.07 -6.05 -7.78
N ILE A 128 -6.68 -5.94 -6.59
CA ILE A 128 -6.79 -4.67 -5.86
C ILE A 128 -5.41 -4.13 -5.50
N PHE A 129 -4.57 -4.94 -4.85
CA PHE A 129 -3.21 -4.53 -4.47
C PHE A 129 -2.37 -4.17 -5.70
N CYS A 130 -2.44 -4.98 -6.75
CA CYS A 130 -1.77 -4.69 -8.03
C CYS A 130 -2.23 -3.35 -8.63
N SER A 131 -3.54 -3.07 -8.61
CA SER A 131 -4.08 -1.81 -9.13
C SER A 131 -3.65 -0.62 -8.28
N LEU A 132 -3.56 -0.77 -6.96
CA LEU A 132 -3.17 0.33 -6.07
C LEU A 132 -1.73 0.78 -6.33
N VAL A 133 -0.77 -0.14 -6.42
CA VAL A 133 0.63 0.24 -6.67
C VAL A 133 0.83 0.86 -8.06
N LYS A 134 0.08 0.39 -9.07
CA LYS A 134 0.16 0.94 -10.44
C LYS A 134 -0.46 2.32 -10.56
N SER A 135 -1.49 2.62 -9.76
CA SER A 135 -2.19 3.90 -9.81
C SER A 135 -1.60 4.96 -8.87
N PHE A 136 -1.03 4.55 -7.74
CA PHE A 136 -0.63 5.46 -6.64
C PHE A 136 0.78 5.20 -6.11
N GLY A 137 1.54 4.29 -6.73
CA GLY A 137 2.86 3.90 -6.25
C GLY A 137 4.00 4.79 -6.71
N ASP A 138 3.74 5.86 -7.47
CA ASP A 138 4.74 6.77 -8.03
C ASP A 138 5.47 7.54 -6.92
N GLY A 139 4.72 8.16 -6.01
CA GLY A 139 5.32 8.86 -4.87
C GLY A 139 6.15 7.94 -3.96
N ALA A 140 5.67 6.70 -3.73
CA ALA A 140 6.42 5.71 -2.96
C ALA A 140 7.69 5.24 -3.69
N TYR A 141 7.64 5.10 -5.01
CA TYR A 141 8.80 4.76 -5.83
C TYR A 141 9.87 5.85 -5.78
N GLU A 142 9.47 7.11 -5.96
CA GLU A 142 10.38 8.26 -5.90
C GLU A 142 10.98 8.45 -4.51
N ALA A 143 10.15 8.34 -3.45
CA ALA A 143 10.59 8.46 -2.06
C ALA A 143 11.56 7.35 -1.63
N SER A 144 11.53 6.20 -2.31
CA SER A 144 12.44 5.08 -2.05
C SER A 144 13.83 5.26 -2.65
N ALA A 145 14.05 6.29 -3.48
CA ALA A 145 15.33 6.52 -4.12
C ALA A 145 16.42 6.86 -3.07
N PRO A 146 17.66 6.33 -3.20
CA PRO A 146 18.74 6.55 -2.23
C PRO A 146 19.10 8.01 -1.95
N ASN A 147 18.79 8.92 -2.87
CA ASN A 147 19.03 10.36 -2.76
C ASN A 147 17.73 11.18 -2.81
N ALA A 148 16.59 10.59 -2.43
CA ALA A 148 15.34 11.33 -2.33
C ALA A 148 15.53 12.48 -1.33
N THR A 149 15.47 13.72 -1.82
CA THR A 149 15.46 14.90 -0.97
C THR A 149 14.10 14.92 -0.29
N THR A 150 14.05 14.70 1.03
CA THR A 150 12.87 14.99 1.82
C THR A 150 12.69 16.51 1.79
N THR A 151 11.84 17.01 0.90
CA THR A 151 11.26 18.33 1.12
C THR A 151 10.40 18.19 2.36
N ASP A 152 10.97 18.51 3.52
CA ASP A 152 10.23 18.87 4.73
C ASP A 152 9.46 20.18 4.44
N GLU A 153 8.59 20.16 3.44
CA GLU A 153 7.47 21.06 3.38
C GLU A 153 6.37 20.35 4.16
N GLY A 154 6.39 20.61 5.47
CA GLY A 154 5.15 20.65 6.21
C GLY A 154 4.21 21.58 5.45
N LEU A 155 3.40 21.01 4.57
CA LEU A 155 2.14 21.60 4.21
C LEU A 155 1.37 21.68 5.53
N ILE A 156 1.43 22.85 6.14
CA ILE A 156 0.37 23.32 7.01
C ILE A 156 -0.88 23.21 6.14
N GLU A 157 -1.58 22.08 6.24
CA GLU A 157 -2.97 22.02 5.85
C GLU A 157 -3.67 22.97 6.81
N THR A 158 -3.85 24.23 6.38
CA THR A 158 -4.86 25.07 7.00
C THR A 158 -6.18 24.43 6.62
N ASP A 159 -6.72 23.68 7.56
CA ASP A 159 -8.07 23.18 7.61
C ASP A 159 -9.06 24.35 7.67
N ASP A 160 -9.18 25.10 6.58
CA ASP A 160 -10.24 26.09 6.41
C ASP A 160 -11.56 25.38 6.07
N TYR A 161 -12.05 24.57 7.02
CA TYR A 161 -13.44 24.11 7.03
C TYR A 161 -14.22 24.98 8.02
N ASP A 162 -14.70 26.13 7.54
CA ASP A 162 -15.66 26.99 8.24
C ASP A 162 -17.01 26.26 8.42
N TYR A 163 -17.18 25.63 9.57
CA TYR A 163 -18.41 24.97 10.01
C TYR A 163 -19.53 25.97 10.40
N GLU A 164 -19.25 27.27 10.52
CA GLU A 164 -20.17 28.23 11.18
C GLU A 164 -21.06 29.08 10.24
N SER A 165 -21.13 28.81 8.94
CA SER A 165 -21.99 29.60 8.03
C SER A 165 -23.40 29.04 7.78
N ASN A 166 -23.68 27.76 8.09
CA ASN A 166 -24.98 27.13 7.77
C ASN A 166 -26.01 27.09 8.92
N VAL A 167 -25.66 27.52 10.13
CA VAL A 167 -26.61 27.59 11.26
C VAL A 167 -27.49 28.86 11.21
N ARG A 168 -27.07 29.90 10.46
CA ARG A 168 -27.78 31.20 10.44
C ARG A 168 -28.86 31.36 9.36
N ASN A 169 -28.99 30.42 8.42
CA ASN A 169 -30.01 30.46 7.37
C ASN A 169 -31.15 29.44 7.54
N GLY A 170 -31.16 28.65 8.63
CA GLY A 170 -32.19 27.64 8.91
C GLY A 170 -33.43 28.12 9.68
N THR A 171 -33.47 29.36 10.16
CA THR A 171 -34.54 29.89 11.02
C THR A 171 -35.53 30.85 10.34
N LYS A 172 -35.57 30.91 9.01
CA LYS A 172 -36.56 31.71 8.25
C LYS A 172 -37.40 30.88 7.27
N LEU A 173 -37.94 29.76 7.72
CA LEU A 173 -38.95 29.02 6.95
C LEU A 173 -40.09 28.46 7.82
N PHE A 174 -40.45 29.19 8.88
CA PHE A 174 -41.74 29.05 9.57
C PHE A 174 -42.14 30.43 10.13
N ASP A 175 -42.67 31.28 9.25
CA ASP A 175 -43.64 32.34 9.57
C ASP A 175 -44.50 32.59 8.31
#